data_AF-A0A2E6PQ38-F1
#
_entry.id   AF-A0A2E6PQ38-F1
#
_cell.length_a   1.000
_cell.length_b   1.000
_cell.length_c   1.000
_cell.angle_alpha   90.00
_cell.angle_beta   90.00
_cell.angle_gamma   90.00
#
_symmetry.space_group_name_H-M   'P 1'
#
loop_
_entity.id
_entity.type
_entity.pdbx_description
1 polymer ?
#
loop_
_entity_poly.entity_id
_entity_poly.type
_entity_poly.pdbx_seq_one_letter_code
_entity_poly.pdbx_strand_id
1 'polypeptide(L)' 'MFLLSCGGWSKNDKKKYMIECQRAKLDSTFCECSLNKITSRYNSFDHAMRNEADFIEIFQDCKK' A
#
# COMPACT_ATOMS: atom_id res chain seq x y z
N MET A 1 -17.41 3.68 -26.30
CA MET A 1 -16.34 2.93 -25.59
C MET A 1 -16.07 3.68 -24.30
N PHE A 2 -16.68 3.24 -23.20
CA PHE A 2 -16.62 3.93 -21.90
C PHE A 2 -15.21 3.79 -21.32
N LEU A 3 -14.57 4.93 -21.03
CA LEU A 3 -13.27 5.03 -20.38
C LEU A 3 -13.39 4.56 -18.92
N LEU A 4 -13.14 3.27 -18.65
CA LEU A 4 -12.87 2.80 -17.30
C LEU A 4 -11.45 3.24 -16.90
N SER A 5 -11.27 4.52 -16.61
CA SER A 5 -10.25 4.93 -15.64
C SER A 5 -10.74 4.47 -14.26
N CYS A 6 -10.68 3.16 -14.01
CA CYS A 6 -10.85 2.59 -12.68
C CYS A 6 -9.76 3.20 -11.79
N GLY A 7 -10.18 4.06 -10.85
CA GLY A 7 -9.32 4.75 -9.89
C GLY A 7 -8.57 3.74 -9.02
N GLY A 8 -7.40 3.34 -9.50
CA GLY A 8 -6.49 2.42 -8.85
C GLY A 8 -5.36 3.15 -8.13
N TRP A 9 -4.45 2.39 -7.53
CA TRP A 9 -3.16 2.91 -7.08
C TRP A 9 -2.36 3.49 -8.24
N SER A 10 -2.17 4.80 -8.25
CA SER A 10 -1.29 5.44 -9.22
C SER A 10 0.18 5.14 -8.91
N LYS A 11 1.07 5.37 -9.88
CA LYS A 11 2.52 5.32 -9.64
C LYS A 11 2.95 6.27 -8.51
N ASN A 12 2.28 7.41 -8.39
CA ASN A 12 2.58 8.39 -7.35
C ASN A 12 2.14 7.91 -5.96
N ASP A 13 0.99 7.22 -5.86
CA ASP A 13 0.50 6.69 -4.58
C ASP A 13 1.43 5.60 -4.05
N LYS A 14 1.86 4.69 -4.94
CA LYS A 14 2.86 3.67 -4.59
C LYS A 14 4.17 4.30 -4.15
N LYS A 15 4.63 5.36 -4.83
CA LYS A 15 5.85 6.08 -4.47
C LYS A 15 5.73 6.78 -3.11
N LYS A 16 4.60 7.47 -2.85
CA LYS A 16 4.33 8.10 -1.54
C LYS A 16 4.35 7.06 -0.42
N TYR A 17 3.65 5.94 -0.62
CA TYR A 17 3.62 4.84 0.34
C TYR A 17 5.02 4.32 0.67
N MET A 18 5.85 4.07 -0.36
CA MET A 18 7.23 3.62 -0.17
C MET A 18 8.08 4.63 0.59
N ILE A 19 7.94 5.93 0.28
CA ILE A 19 8.67 6.99 0.98
C ILE A 19 8.29 7.02 2.47
N GLU A 20 7.00 6.96 2.80
CA GLU A 20 6.56 6.96 4.20
C GLU A 20 6.99 5.69 4.94
N CYS A 21 6.93 4.53 4.27
CA CYS A 21 7.42 3.28 4.85
C CYS A 21 8.92 3.33 5.16
N GLN A 22 9.74 3.85 4.24
CA GLN A 22 11.18 4.02 4.45
C GLN A 22 11.48 5.09 5.51
N ARG A 23 10.68 6.17 5.59
CA ARG A 23 10.79 7.20 6.65
C ARG A 23 10.54 6.63 8.03
N ALA A 24 9.67 5.63 8.15
CA ALA A 24 9.45 4.88 9.38
C ALA A 24 10.63 3.96 9.78
N LYS A 25 11.75 4.02 9.04
CA LYS A 25 12.97 3.20 9.23
C LYS A 25 12.71 1.69 9.13
N LEU A 26 11.74 1.31 8.31
CA LEU A 26 11.43 -0.08 7.99
C LEU A 26 12.34 -0.56 6.86
N ASP A 27 12.68 -1.85 6.87
CA ASP A 27 13.52 -2.47 5.84
C ASP A 27 12.88 -2.36 4.44
N SER A 28 13.69 -2.24 3.39
CA SER A 28 13.18 -2.16 2.01
C SER A 28 12.33 -3.37 1.62
N THR A 29 12.72 -4.57 2.06
CA THR A 29 12.00 -5.82 1.85
C THR A 29 10.63 -5.79 2.52
N PHE A 30 10.58 -5.25 3.75
CA PHE A 30 9.34 -5.06 4.48
C PHE A 30 8.41 -4.09 3.71
N CYS A 31 8.95 -2.97 3.25
CA CYS A 31 8.16 -1.97 2.54
C CYS A 31 7.59 -2.48 1.21
N GLU A 32 8.37 -3.24 0.46
CA GLU A 32 7.91 -3.90 -0.77
C GLU A 32 6.85 -4.96 -0.49
N CYS A 33 7.05 -5.80 0.53
CA CYS A 33 6.04 -6.77 0.96
C CYS A 33 4.73 -6.07 1.32
N SER A 34 4.81 -5.02 2.14
CA SER A 34 3.67 -4.27 2.62
C SER A 34 2.93 -3.58 1.47
N LEU A 35 3.66 -2.96 0.54
CA LEU A 35 3.09 -2.36 -0.66
C LEU A 35 2.36 -3.40 -1.54
N ASN A 36 2.94 -4.57 -1.73
CA ASN A 36 2.32 -5.63 -2.52
C ASN A 36 1.02 -6.13 -1.88
N LYS A 37 1.01 -6.34 -0.56
CA LYS A 37 -0.18 -6.78 0.19
C LYS A 37 -1.27 -5.71 0.27
N ILE A 38 -0.91 -4.45 0.50
CA ILE A 38 -1.91 -3.39 0.61
C ILE A 38 -2.55 -3.07 -0.74
N THR A 39 -1.78 -3.14 -1.83
CA THR A 39 -2.30 -2.90 -3.19
C THR A 39 -3.13 -4.07 -3.73
N SER A 40 -2.95 -5.29 -3.20
CA SER A 40 -3.81 -6.43 -3.52
C SER A 40 -5.10 -6.46 -2.69
N ARG A 41 -5.08 -5.90 -1.47
CA ARG A 41 -6.25 -5.83 -0.59
C ARG A 41 -7.18 -4.66 -0.90
N TYR A 42 -6.61 -3.52 -1.29
CA TYR A 42 -7.37 -2.29 -1.52
C TYR A 42 -7.22 -1.78 -2.94
N ASN A 43 -8.37 -1.53 -3.58
CA ASN A 43 -8.41 -1.05 -4.96
C ASN A 43 -7.86 0.37 -5.15
N SER A 44 -7.81 1.21 -4.10
CA SER A 44 -7.26 2.58 -4.18
C SER A 44 -6.53 2.99 -2.92
N PHE A 45 -5.68 4.02 -3.03
CA PHE A 45 -4.95 4.59 -1.89
C PHE A 45 -5.91 5.13 -0.82
N ASP A 46 -6.91 5.91 -1.23
CA ASP A 46 -7.90 6.48 -0.30
C ASP A 46 -8.69 5.38 0.42
N HIS A 47 -9.02 4.29 -0.27
CA HIS A 47 -9.70 3.15 0.36
C HIS A 47 -8.78 2.50 1.41
N ALA A 48 -7.48 2.36 1.11
CA ALA A 48 -6.51 1.83 2.07
C ALA A 48 -6.36 2.73 3.30
N MET A 49 -6.24 4.06 3.12
CA MET A 49 -6.08 5.01 4.24
C MET A 49 -7.32 5.11 5.14
N ARG A 50 -8.50 4.75 4.63
CA ARG A 50 -9.72 4.66 5.46
C ARG A 50 -9.80 3.39 6.31
N ASN A 51 -8.93 2.41 6.03
CA ASN A 51 -8.91 1.11 6.69
C ASN A 51 -7.52 0.81 7.28
N GLU A 52 -6.87 1.83 7.86
CA GLU A 52 -5.54 1.71 8.48
C GLU A 52 -5.47 0.64 9.58
N ALA A 53 -6.58 0.32 10.24
CA ALA A 53 -6.64 -0.73 11.27
C ALA A 53 -6.15 -2.10 10.76
N ASP A 54 -6.41 -2.41 9.49
CA ASP A 54 -6.03 -3.68 8.86
C ASP A 54 -4.52 -3.74 8.54
N PHE A 55 -3.81 -2.61 8.66
CA PHE A 55 -2.37 -2.58 8.34
C PHE A 55 -1.57 -3.39 9.35
N ILE A 56 -2.07 -3.54 10.58
CA ILE A 56 -1.41 -4.37 11.59
C ILE A 56 -1.25 -5.82 11.09
N GLU A 57 -2.29 -6.40 10.50
CA GLU A 57 -2.26 -7.75 9.94
C GLU A 57 -1.30 -7.82 8.75
N ILE A 58 -1.37 -6.84 7.84
CA ILE A 58 -0.46 -6.74 6.69
C ILE A 58 1.00 -6.66 7.14
N PHE A 59 1.28 -5.87 8.17
CA PHE A 59 2.62 -5.68 8.72
C PHE A 59 3.12 -6.93 9.44
N GLN A 60 2.28 -7.62 10.19
CA GLN A 60 2.65 -8.88 10.84
C GLN A 60 3.04 -9.94 9.81
N ASP A 61 2.33 -10.00 8.69
CA ASP A 61 2.66 -10.90 7.60
C ASP A 61 4.01 -10.60 6.93
N CYS A 62 4.41 -9.33 6.88
CA CYS A 62 5.68 -8.90 6.29
C CYS A 62 6.88 -8.96 7.24
N LYS A 63 6.66 -9.25 8.54
CA LYS A 63 7.73 -9.47 9.52
C LYS A 63 8.22 -10.93 9.59
N LYS A 64 7.50 -11.86 8.96
CA LYS A 64 7.91 -13.27 8.87
C LYS A 64 8.99 -13.44 7.80
#